data_AF-F9PBE0-F1
#
_entry.id   AF-F9PBE0-F1
#
_cell.length_a   1.000
_cell.length_b   1.000
_cell.length_c   1.000
_cell.angle_alpha   90.00
_cell.angle_beta   90.00
_cell.angle_gamma   90.00
#
_symmetry.space_group_name_H-M   'P 1'
#
loop_
_entity.id
_entity.type
_entity.pdbx_description
1 polymer ?
#
loop_
_entity_poly.entity_id
_entity_poly.type
_entity_poly.pdbx_seq_one_letter_code
_entity_poly.pdbx_strand_id
1 'polypeptide(L)'
;MTKNRKEALLQLLKEAQKPQNGKSLAEHFHVTRQIIVQDIAVLRADGAPILSTNRGYIYKESKTNPYVHKLFKVKHEMEEIGQELLAIVDNGGVFRIP
;
A
#
# COMPACT_ATOMS: atom_id res chain seq x y z
N MET A 1 27.94 3.41 -8.89
CA MET A 1 27.52 1.99 -8.94
C MET A 1 26.33 1.65 -8.03
N THR A 2 25.98 2.44 -7.00
CA THR A 2 24.89 2.14 -6.03
C THR A 2 23.47 2.57 -6.44
N LYS A 3 23.30 3.52 -7.37
CA LYS A 3 21.96 3.97 -7.82
C LYS A 3 21.18 2.85 -8.54
N ASN A 4 21.84 2.13 -9.45
CA ASN A 4 21.20 1.08 -10.26
C ASN A 4 20.55 -0.03 -9.41
N ARG A 5 21.13 -0.41 -8.27
CA ARG A 5 20.57 -1.47 -7.43
C ARG A 5 19.24 -1.05 -6.80
N LYS A 6 19.16 0.17 -6.27
CA LYS A 6 17.93 0.68 -5.64
C LYS A 6 16.81 0.83 -6.66
N GLU A 7 17.15 1.29 -7.86
CA GLU A 7 16.20 1.41 -8.98
C GLU A 7 15.72 0.02 -9.44
N ALA A 8 16.63 -0.94 -9.61
CA ALA A 8 16.28 -2.32 -9.94
C ALA A 8 15.44 -2.98 -8.84
N LEU A 9 15.75 -2.75 -7.57
CA LEU A 9 14.98 -3.25 -6.43
C LEU A 9 13.58 -2.63 -6.40
N LEU A 10 13.46 -1.34 -6.67
CA LEU A 10 12.18 -0.65 -6.77
C LEU A 10 11.34 -1.19 -7.94
N GLN A 11 11.96 -1.42 -9.09
CA GLN A 11 11.28 -1.96 -10.27
C GLN A 11 10.80 -3.41 -10.02
N LEU A 12 11.65 -4.25 -9.44
CA LEU A 12 11.29 -5.62 -9.08
C LEU A 12 10.15 -5.67 -8.06
N LEU A 13 10.14 -4.74 -7.10
CA LEU A 13 9.03 -4.62 -6.14
C LEU A 13 7.73 -4.11 -6.79
N LYS A 14 7.81 -3.27 -7.82
CA LYS A 14 6.64 -2.79 -8.59
C LYS A 14 6.04 -3.89 -9.47
N GLU A 15 6.88 -4.69 -10.13
CA GLU A 15 6.46 -5.79 -10.98
C GLU A 15 5.94 -7.00 -10.16
N ALA A 16 6.41 -7.13 -8.91
CA ALA A 16 6.00 -8.19 -8.02
C ALA A 16 4.56 -8.01 -7.50
N GLN A 17 3.64 -8.86 -7.96
CA GLN A 17 2.28 -8.96 -7.40
C GLN A 17 2.23 -9.60 -6.00
N LYS A 18 3.30 -10.27 -5.57
CA LYS A 18 3.40 -10.99 -4.29
C LYS A 18 4.49 -10.43 -3.39
N PRO A 19 4.34 -10.52 -2.06
CA PRO A 19 5.36 -10.07 -1.11
C PRO A 19 6.71 -10.73 -1.38
N GLN A 20 7.76 -9.93 -1.51
CA GLN A 20 9.11 -10.40 -1.79
C GLN A 20 9.89 -10.57 -0.48
N ASN A 21 10.38 -11.79 -0.23
CA ASN A 21 11.15 -12.05 0.97
C ASN A 21 12.49 -11.30 0.90
N GLY A 22 12.84 -10.59 1.99
CA GLY A 22 14.11 -9.87 2.09
C GLY A 22 15.35 -10.76 1.95
N LYS A 23 15.27 -12.05 2.30
CA LYS A 23 16.37 -13.01 2.09
C LYS A 23 16.53 -13.37 0.61
N SER A 24 15.43 -13.62 -0.10
CA SER A 24 15.46 -13.89 -1.55
C SER A 24 15.95 -12.68 -2.35
N LEU A 25 15.56 -11.46 -1.95
CA LEU A 25 16.09 -10.23 -2.53
C LEU A 25 17.60 -10.10 -2.29
N ALA A 26 18.06 -10.42 -1.08
CA ALA A 26 19.47 -10.39 -0.74
C ALA A 26 20.30 -11.37 -1.59
N GLU A 27 19.80 -12.59 -1.78
CA GLU A 27 20.41 -13.60 -2.65
C GLU A 27 20.40 -13.15 -4.12
N HIS A 28 19.30 -12.59 -4.62
CA HIS A 28 19.17 -12.12 -6.01
C HIS A 28 20.14 -10.98 -6.34
N PHE A 29 20.34 -10.05 -5.41
CA PHE A 29 21.27 -8.93 -5.58
C PHE A 29 22.69 -9.23 -5.09
N HIS A 30 22.96 -10.46 -4.64
CA HIS A 30 24.24 -10.89 -4.05
C HIS A 30 24.73 -9.96 -2.92
N VAL A 31 23.80 -9.52 -2.07
CA VAL A 31 24.07 -8.66 -0.92
C VAL A 31 23.58 -9.30 0.37
N THR A 32 23.94 -8.72 1.51
CA THR A 32 23.36 -9.13 2.79
C THR A 32 21.95 -8.58 2.96
N ARG A 33 21.14 -9.27 3.77
CA ARG A 33 19.79 -8.79 4.14
C ARG A 33 19.84 -7.38 4.75
N GLN A 34 20.91 -7.04 5.47
CA GLN A 34 21.08 -5.72 6.08
C GLN A 34 21.18 -4.60 5.03
N ILE A 35 21.84 -4.87 3.90
CA ILE A 35 21.91 -3.91 2.78
C ILE A 35 20.53 -3.71 2.17
N ILE A 36 19.74 -4.77 1.99
CA ILE A 36 18.35 -4.66 1.50
C ILE A 36 17.49 -3.82 2.44
N VAL A 37 17.64 -4.00 3.76
CA VAL A 37 16.93 -3.19 4.77
C VAL A 37 17.29 -1.71 4.65
N GLN A 38 18.59 -1.39 4.50
CA GLN A 38 19.05 -0.02 4.30
C GLN A 38 18.53 0.59 2.99
N ASP A 39 18.63 -0.15 1.88
CA ASP A 39 18.16 0.31 0.57
C ASP A 39 16.65 0.61 0.59
N ILE A 40 15.85 -0.25 1.23
CA ILE A 40 14.40 -0.05 1.39
C ILE A 40 14.10 1.13 2.31
N ALA A 41 14.88 1.34 3.37
CA ALA A 41 14.73 2.50 4.24
C ALA A 41 14.97 3.81 3.47
N VAL A 42 16.00 3.84 2.61
CA VAL A 42 16.28 4.99 1.74
C VAL A 42 15.16 5.20 0.72
N LEU A 43 14.71 4.15 0.03
CA LEU A 43 13.60 4.24 -0.93
C LEU A 43 12.32 4.74 -0.26
N ARG A 44 12.06 4.33 0.98
CA ARG A 44 10.91 4.81 1.77
C ARG A 44 11.05 6.29 2.13
N ALA A 45 12.26 6.73 2.50
CA ALA A 45 12.55 8.15 2.75
C ALA A 45 12.41 9.00 1.47
N ASP A 46 12.74 8.43 0.30
CA ASP A 46 12.56 9.03 -1.02
C ASP A 46 11.07 9.06 -1.48
N GLY A 47 10.13 8.55 -0.66
CA GLY A 47 8.69 8.60 -0.92
C GLY A 47 8.11 7.36 -1.61
N ALA A 48 8.88 6.27 -1.74
CA ALA A 48 8.36 5.02 -2.29
C ALA A 48 7.42 4.32 -1.27
N PRO A 49 6.17 3.97 -1.65
CA PRO A 49 5.19 3.33 -0.76
C PRO A 49 5.48 1.83 -0.54
N ILE A 50 6.60 1.51 0.11
CA ILE A 50 7.04 0.12 0.38
C ILE A 50 6.61 -0.32 1.78
N LEU A 51 5.73 -1.32 1.86
CA LEU A 51 5.27 -1.93 3.10
C LEU A 51 6.13 -3.13 3.50
N SER A 52 6.51 -3.19 4.77
CA SER A 52 7.17 -4.35 5.37
C SER A 52 6.14 -5.23 6.07
N THR A 53 5.95 -6.44 5.59
CA THR A 53 5.09 -7.47 6.19
C THR A 53 5.93 -8.62 6.74
N ASN A 54 5.34 -9.46 7.59
CA ASN A 54 5.98 -10.69 8.09
C ASN A 54 6.38 -11.67 6.98
N ARG A 55 5.76 -11.57 5.79
CA ARG A 55 6.05 -12.40 4.62
C ARG A 55 7.07 -11.78 3.65
N GLY A 56 7.41 -10.50 3.82
CA GLY A 56 8.32 -9.78 2.93
C GLY A 56 7.93 -8.33 2.67
N TYR A 57 8.52 -7.75 1.64
CA TYR A 57 8.29 -6.37 1.20
C TYR A 57 7.27 -6.34 0.05
N ILE A 58 6.39 -5.35 0.08
CA ILE A 58 5.35 -5.13 -0.94
C ILE A 58 5.44 -3.69 -1.39
N TYR A 59 5.48 -3.45 -2.70
CA TYR A 59 5.23 -2.12 -3.23
C TYR A 59 3.73 -1.89 -3.29
N LYS A 60 3.23 -0.97 -2.48
CA LYS A 60 1.83 -0.57 -2.53
C LYS A 60 1.72 0.49 -3.62
N GLU A 61 1.31 0.10 -4.83
CA GLU A 61 0.94 1.10 -5.81
C GLU A 61 -0.11 2.03 -5.20
N SER A 62 0.24 3.31 -5.04
CA SER A 62 -0.68 4.34 -4.55
C SER A 62 -1.82 4.58 -5.53
N LYS A 63 -1.76 3.98 -6.72
CA LYS A 63 -2.81 3.94 -7.73
C LYS A 63 -3.43 2.56 -7.75
N THR A 64 -4.50 2.37 -6.97
CA THR A 64 -5.67 1.53 -7.25
C THR A 64 -6.35 1.19 -5.92
N ASN A 65 -6.76 2.21 -5.17
CA ASN A 65 -8.07 2.03 -4.56
C ASN A 65 -9.04 2.59 -5.60
N PRO A 66 -9.81 1.75 -6.33
CA PRO A 66 -10.87 2.28 -7.20
C PRO A 66 -11.92 3.03 -6.36
N TYR A 67 -11.90 2.85 -5.04
CA TYR A 67 -12.79 3.50 -4.11
C TYR A 67 -12.28 4.88 -3.68
N VAL A 68 -13.09 5.90 -3.97
CA VAL A 68 -12.94 7.24 -3.42
C VAL A 68 -13.46 7.23 -1.98
N HIS A 69 -12.63 7.66 -1.03
CA HIS A 69 -13.04 7.83 0.35
C HIS A 69 -13.28 9.32 0.64
N LYS A 70 -14.49 9.67 1.08
CA LYS A 70 -14.88 11.04 1.38
C LYS A 70 -15.66 11.08 2.69
N LEU A 71 -15.28 12.02 3.55
CA LEU A 71 -15.97 12.28 4.81
C LEU A 71 -17.09 13.29 4.57
N PHE A 72 -18.33 12.90 4.86
CA PHE A 72 -19.50 13.78 4.81
C PHE A 72 -19.98 14.06 6.23
N LYS A 73 -20.28 15.33 6.52
CA LYS A 73 -20.96 15.73 7.75
C LYS A 73 -22.44 15.80 7.45
N VAL A 74 -23.22 14.90 8.04
CA VAL A 74 -24.66 14.79 7.84
C VAL A 74 -25.38 15.09 9.16
N LYS A 75 -26.62 15.55 9.06
CA LYS A 75 -27.51 15.77 10.21
C LYS A 75 -28.88 15.24 9.82
N HIS A 76 -29.37 14.29 10.60
CA HIS A 76 -30.63 13.60 10.39
C HIS A 76 -31.17 13.18 11.77
N GLU A 77 -32.47 13.01 11.88
CA GLU A 77 -33.11 12.50 13.09
C GLU A 77 -32.94 10.97 13.20
N MET A 78 -33.21 10.37 14.37
CA MET A 78 -32.94 8.93 14.61
C MET A 78 -33.72 8.02 13.67
N GLU A 79 -34.94 8.42 13.31
CA GLU A 79 -35.83 7.67 12.43
C GLU A 79 -35.34 7.69 10.97
N GLU A 80 -34.49 8.65 10.61
CA GLU A 80 -34.00 8.88 9.25
C GLU A 80 -32.68 8.15 8.95
N ILE A 81 -32.01 7.59 9.97
CA ILE A 81 -30.74 6.85 9.84
C ILE A 81 -30.88 5.75 8.77
N GLY A 82 -31.96 4.96 8.83
CA GLY A 82 -32.16 3.85 7.90
C GLY A 82 -32.27 4.31 6.44
N GLN A 83 -32.97 5.42 6.20
CA GLN A 83 -33.15 5.96 4.84
C GLN A 83 -31.83 6.50 4.27
N GLU A 84 -31.04 7.19 5.09
CA GLU A 84 -29.72 7.68 4.68
C GLU A 84 -28.78 6.52 4.34
N LEU A 85 -28.73 5.50 5.20
CA LEU A 85 -27.89 4.32 4.97
C LEU A 85 -28.28 3.60 3.68
N LEU A 86 -29.58 3.38 3.46
CA LEU A 86 -30.09 2.75 2.24
C LEU A 86 -29.76 3.58 1.00
N ALA A 87 -29.96 4.90 1.03
CA ALA A 87 -29.66 5.77 -0.10
C ALA A 87 -28.18 5.68 -0.54
N ILE A 88 -27.25 5.56 0.40
CA ILE A 88 -25.82 5.41 0.08
C ILE A 88 -25.53 4.04 -0.55
N VAL A 89 -26.10 2.96 -0.01
CA VAL A 89 -25.92 1.60 -0.56
C VAL A 89 -26.55 1.47 -1.95
N ASP A 90 -27.75 2.02 -2.15
CA ASP A 90 -28.47 2.01 -3.44
C ASP A 90 -27.67 2.73 -4.54
N ASN A 91 -26.87 3.72 -4.16
CA ASN A 91 -25.97 4.45 -5.07
C ASN A 91 -24.56 3.82 -5.17
N GLY A 92 -24.37 2.59 -4.67
CA GLY A 92 -23.10 1.84 -4.77
C GLY A 92 -22.03 2.27 -3.76
N GLY A 93 -22.40 3.05 -2.74
CA GLY A 93 -21.53 3.42 -1.64
C GLY A 93 -21.38 2.30 -0.61
N VAL A 94 -20.25 2.30 0.11
CA VAL A 94 -19.97 1.34 1.18
C VAL A 94 -19.62 2.10 2.45
N PHE A 95 -20.31 1.77 3.54
CA PHE A 95 -19.97 2.29 4.86
C PHE A 95 -18.74 1.60 5.41
N ARG A 96 -17.85 2.40 6.00
CA ARG A 96 -16.72 1.89 6.77
C ARG A 96 -16.87 2.41 8.20
N ILE A 97 -17.26 1.52 9.09
CA ILE A 97 -17.23 1.78 10.53
C ILE A 97 -15.74 1.67 10.94
N PRO A 98 -15.18 2.66 11.66
CA PRO A 98 -13.79 2.64 12.12
C PRO A 98 -13.48 1.47 13.06
#